data_AF-A0A5E4GH68-F1
#
_entry.id   AF-A0A5E4GH68-F1
#
_cell.length_a   1.000
_cell.length_b   1.000
_cell.length_c   1.000
_cell.angle_alpha   90.00
_cell.angle_beta   90.00
_cell.angle_gamma   90.00
#
_symmetry.space_group_name_H-M   'P 1'
#
loop_
_entity.id
_entity.type
_entity.pdbx_description
1 polymer ?
#
loop_
_entity_poly.entity_id
_entity_poly.type
_entity_poly.pdbx_seq_one_letter_code
_entity_poly.pdbx_strand_id
1 'polypeptide(L)'
;MDPARIAHDPRDGNLWGHWILTIIDEDKDNVYVMDPLGARHSQDAWKTVLNNGIKAFNAQIRGRPRKLSTWIMFSYRARRKDTYTQMELDEVREELATHVLEWLFD
;
A
#
# COMPACT_ATOMS: atom_id res chain seq x y z
N MET A 1 31.08 22.74 -7.23
CA MET A 1 30.02 21.73 -7.39
C MET A 1 30.13 20.81 -6.18
N ASP A 2 29.18 20.90 -5.25
CA ASP A 2 29.18 20.12 -4.00
C ASP A 2 28.37 18.83 -4.20
N PRO A 3 28.98 17.63 -4.06
CA PRO A 3 28.30 16.35 -4.18
C PRO A 3 27.13 16.16 -3.19
N ALA A 4 27.07 16.94 -2.10
CA ALA A 4 25.99 16.86 -1.11
C ALA A 4 24.64 17.45 -1.59
N ARG A 5 24.60 18.13 -2.76
CA ARG A 5 23.35 18.63 -3.37
C ARG A 5 22.57 17.59 -4.18
N ILE A 6 23.07 16.36 -4.30
CA ILE A 6 22.25 15.20 -4.73
C ILE A 6 21.75 14.45 -3.50
N ALA A 7 21.43 15.19 -2.42
CA ALA A 7 20.51 14.71 -1.43
C ALA A 7 19.12 14.66 -2.09
N HIS A 8 18.57 13.45 -2.18
CA HIS A 8 17.21 13.14 -2.61
C HIS A 8 16.23 14.28 -2.27
N ASP A 9 15.48 14.74 -3.27
CA ASP A 9 14.32 15.59 -3.03
C ASP A 9 13.41 14.88 -2.02
N PRO A 10 13.17 15.47 -0.83
CA PRO A 10 12.35 14.84 0.20
C PRO A 10 10.88 14.64 -0.23
N ARG A 11 10.49 15.13 -1.42
CA ARG A 11 9.18 14.84 -2.04
C ARG A 11 9.11 13.46 -2.71
N ASP A 12 10.25 12.84 -3.01
CA ASP A 12 10.32 11.57 -3.75
C ASP A 12 10.77 10.37 -2.90
N GLY A 13 10.88 10.55 -1.57
CA GLY A 13 11.38 9.52 -0.65
C GLY A 13 10.63 9.49 0.68
N ASN A 14 9.58 8.67 0.75
CA ASN A 14 8.70 8.46 1.91
C ASN A 14 7.93 9.73 2.34
N LEU A 15 6.61 9.66 2.47
CA LEU A 15 5.80 10.72 3.09
C LEU A 15 5.81 10.44 4.60
N TRP A 16 6.82 10.97 5.30
CA TRP A 16 7.25 10.56 6.65
C TRP A 16 6.14 10.58 7.72
N GLY A 17 5.35 9.51 7.78
CA GLY A 17 4.28 9.31 8.78
C GLY A 17 2.96 8.77 8.23
N HIS A 18 2.83 8.55 6.92
CA HIS A 18 1.58 8.03 6.33
C HIS A 18 1.74 6.62 5.77
N TRP A 19 0.92 5.70 6.25
CA TRP A 19 0.86 4.33 5.75
C TRP A 19 -0.27 4.18 4.73
N ILE A 20 0.08 3.64 3.56
CA ILE A 20 -0.87 3.20 2.54
C ILE A 20 -0.77 1.68 2.37
N LEU A 21 -1.91 1.04 2.08
CA LEU A 21 -1.96 -0.39 1.80
C LEU A 21 -2.37 -0.62 0.34
N THR A 22 -1.63 -1.48 -0.36
CA THR A 22 -2.02 -1.95 -1.69
C THR A 22 -2.23 -3.46 -1.66
N ILE A 23 -3.38 -3.92 -2.16
CA ILE A 23 -3.76 -5.33 -2.22
C ILE A 23 -3.92 -5.72 -3.69
N ILE A 24 -3.29 -6.82 -4.08
CA ILE A 24 -3.39 -7.37 -5.44
C ILE A 24 -4.28 -8.60 -5.39
N ASP A 25 -5.41 -8.56 -6.10
CA ASP A 25 -6.26 -9.72 -6.36
C ASP A 25 -5.89 -10.28 -7.74
N GLU A 26 -5.05 -11.31 -7.73
CA GLU A 26 -4.49 -11.93 -8.94
C GLU A 26 -5.50 -12.73 -9.77
N ASP A 27 -6.63 -13.10 -9.18
CA ASP A 27 -7.68 -13.87 -9.86
C ASP A 27 -8.63 -12.95 -10.60
N LYS A 28 -8.93 -11.78 -10.03
CA LYS A 28 -9.75 -10.74 -10.65
C LYS A 28 -8.95 -9.73 -11.48
N ASP A 29 -7.62 -9.76 -11.43
CA ASP A 29 -6.73 -8.77 -12.05
C ASP A 29 -7.05 -7.33 -11.56
N ASN A 30 -7.35 -7.22 -10.26
CA ASN A 30 -7.67 -5.98 -9.59
C ASN A 30 -6.54 -5.58 -8.64
N VAL A 31 -6.22 -4.30 -8.61
CA VAL A 31 -5.34 -3.71 -7.61
C VAL A 31 -6.15 -2.74 -6.77
N TYR A 32 -6.23 -3.01 -5.47
CA TYR A 32 -6.93 -2.17 -4.51
C TYR A 32 -5.93 -1.29 -3.78
N VAL A 33 -6.18 0.01 -3.75
CA VAL A 33 -5.38 0.94 -2.95
C VAL A 33 -6.25 1.51 -1.84
N MET A 34 -5.76 1.37 -0.60
CA MET A 34 -6.35 1.94 0.60
C MET A 34 -5.45 3.05 1.12
N ASP A 35 -5.98 4.26 1.07
CA ASP A 35 -5.37 5.45 1.63
C ASP A 35 -6.34 6.04 2.68
N PRO A 36 -6.09 5.82 3.98
CA PRO A 36 -6.93 6.34 5.06
C PRO A 36 -7.07 7.87 5.07
N LEU A 37 -6.08 8.59 4.55
CA LEU A 37 -6.11 10.05 4.47
C LEU A 37 -6.77 10.55 3.18
N GLY A 38 -7.24 9.63 2.32
CA GLY A 38 -7.95 9.93 1.09
C GLY A 38 -7.13 10.76 0.09
N ALA A 39 -5.80 10.74 0.23
CA ALA A 39 -4.96 11.67 -0.49
C ALA A 39 -4.90 11.31 -1.98
N ARG A 40 -5.26 12.28 -2.82
CA ARG A 40 -5.19 12.18 -4.29
C ARG A 40 -3.76 12.37 -4.81
N HIS A 41 -2.77 11.77 -4.18
CA HIS A 41 -1.40 11.85 -4.68
C HIS A 41 -1.32 11.16 -6.05
N SER A 42 -0.52 11.73 -6.96
CA SER A 42 -0.14 11.03 -8.18
C SER A 42 0.64 9.78 -7.76
N GLN A 43 -0.06 8.64 -7.78
CA GLN A 43 0.54 7.34 -7.51
C GLN A 43 1.22 6.79 -8.76
N ASP A 44 1.60 7.63 -9.73
CA ASP A 44 1.98 7.16 -11.07
C ASP A 44 3.31 6.37 -11.03
N ALA A 45 4.23 6.75 -10.15
CA ALA A 45 5.45 5.99 -9.89
C ALA A 45 5.15 4.63 -9.24
N TRP A 46 4.33 4.60 -8.18
CA TRP A 46 3.94 3.37 -7.47
C TRP A 46 3.13 2.42 -8.37
N LYS A 47 2.20 2.96 -9.16
CA LYS A 47 1.45 2.23 -10.18
C LYS A 47 2.35 1.59 -11.20
N THR A 48 3.39 2.30 -11.64
CA THR A 48 4.35 1.77 -12.60
C THR A 48 5.11 0.58 -12.01
N VAL A 49 5.59 0.70 -10.77
CA VAL A 49 6.28 -0.39 -10.06
C VAL A 49 5.39 -1.63 -9.97
N LEU A 50 4.16 -1.47 -9.48
CA LEU A 50 3.22 -2.58 -9.30
C LEU A 50 2.78 -3.20 -10.63
N ASN A 51 2.45 -2.39 -11.64
CA ASN A 51 2.10 -2.91 -12.97
C ASN A 51 3.24 -3.73 -13.58
N ASN A 52 4.49 -3.32 -13.38
CA ASN A 52 5.65 -4.07 -13.86
C ASN A 52 5.84 -5.39 -13.09
N GLY A 53 5.64 -5.39 -11.77
CA GLY A 53 5.67 -6.59 -10.95
C GLY A 53 4.60 -7.61 -11.37
N ILE A 54 3.35 -7.16 -11.54
CA ILE A 54 2.23 -8.01 -11.98
C ILE A 54 2.51 -8.59 -13.37
N LYS A 55 3.03 -7.78 -14.30
CA LYS A 55 3.42 -8.26 -15.63
C LYS A 55 4.51 -9.33 -15.58
N ALA A 56 5.54 -9.13 -14.75
CA ALA A 56 6.62 -10.09 -14.59
C ALA A 56 6.11 -11.42 -14.00
N PHE A 57 5.29 -11.34 -12.96
CA PHE A 57 4.66 -12.51 -12.32
C PHE A 57 3.76 -13.27 -13.30
N ASN A 58 2.88 -12.58 -14.03
CA ASN A 58 1.97 -13.22 -14.99
C ASN A 58 2.71 -13.89 -16.16
N ALA A 59 3.82 -13.30 -16.61
CA ALA A 59 4.68 -13.87 -17.63
C ALA A 59 5.37 -15.16 -17.15
N GLN A 60 5.74 -15.23 -15.86
CA GLN A 60 6.41 -16.38 -15.27
C GLN A 60 5.45 -17.54 -14.92
N ILE A 61 4.32 -17.25 -14.27
CA ILE A 61 3.49 -18.30 -13.67
C ILE A 61 2.32 -18.72 -14.56
N ARG A 62 1.69 -17.78 -15.28
CA ARG A 62 0.36 -18.03 -15.86
C ARG A 62 0.33 -18.08 -17.38
N GLY A 63 1.42 -17.74 -18.08
CA GLY A 63 1.46 -17.64 -19.55
C GLY A 63 0.34 -16.75 -20.13
N ARG A 64 -0.25 -15.90 -19.29
CA ARG A 64 -1.47 -15.15 -19.61
C ARG A 64 -1.12 -13.97 -20.50
N PRO A 65 -2.01 -13.60 -21.44
CA PRO A 65 -1.84 -12.38 -22.22
C PRO A 65 -1.78 -11.16 -21.29
N ARG A 66 -0.97 -10.17 -21.67
CA ARG A 66 -0.73 -8.92 -20.91
C ARG A 66 -2.02 -8.09 -20.83
N LYS A 67 -2.88 -8.38 -19.87
CA LYS A 67 -4.00 -7.50 -19.51
C LYS A 67 -3.49 -6.42 -18.55
N LEU A 68 -4.03 -5.21 -18.70
CA LEU A 68 -3.80 -4.12 -17.75
C LEU A 68 -4.69 -4.34 -16.54
N SER A 69 -4.07 -4.40 -15.36
CA SER A 69 -4.80 -4.55 -14.10
C SER A 69 -5.71 -3.36 -13.86
N THR A 70 -6.89 -3.65 -13.30
CA THR A 70 -7.88 -2.62 -12.97
C THR A 70 -7.57 -2.03 -11.60
N TRP A 71 -7.35 -0.72 -11.54
CA TRP A 71 -7.03 -0.02 -10.30
C TRP A 71 -8.30 0.49 -9.62
N ILE A 72 -8.57 -0.03 -8.42
CA ILE A 72 -9.73 0.34 -7.61
C ILE A 72 -9.24 1.12 -6.39
N MET A 73 -9.51 2.41 -6.40
CA MET A 73 -9.20 3.27 -5.26
C MET A 73 -10.32 3.16 -4.23
N PHE A 74 -10.01 2.61 -3.07
CA PHE A 74 -10.85 2.79 -1.90
C PHE A 74 -10.52 4.14 -1.29
N SER A 75 -11.19 5.19 -1.78
CA SER A 75 -11.17 6.47 -1.08
C SER A 75 -11.84 6.28 0.26
N TYR A 76 -11.15 6.61 1.34
CA TYR A 76 -11.73 6.69 2.66
C TYR A 76 -12.89 7.70 2.62
N ARG A 77 -14.12 7.21 2.54
CA ARG A 77 -15.33 8.02 2.72
C ARG A 77 -15.71 7.84 4.18
N ALA A 78 -15.61 8.92 4.96
CA ALA A 78 -16.02 9.03 6.37
C ALA A 78 -17.50 8.66 6.65
N ARG A 79 -18.24 8.09 5.69
CA ARG A 79 -19.64 7.67 5.77
C ARG A 79 -19.85 6.16 5.69
N ARG A 80 -18.79 5.33 5.69
CA ARG A 80 -18.92 3.87 5.84
C ARG A 80 -18.64 3.45 7.28
N LYS A 81 -19.52 2.61 7.84
CA LYS A 81 -19.43 2.01 9.20
C LYS A 81 -18.22 1.09 9.41
N ASP A 82 -17.39 0.92 8.38
CA ASP A 82 -16.25 0.00 8.36
C ASP A 82 -14.98 0.67 8.92
N THR A 83 -15.15 1.62 9.84
CA THR A 83 -14.06 2.46 10.36
C THR A 83 -13.88 2.20 11.84
N TYR A 84 -12.68 1.75 12.21
CA TYR A 84 -12.25 1.67 13.60
C TYR A 84 -12.30 3.07 14.25
N THR A 85 -12.96 3.16 15.39
CA THR A 85 -12.84 4.26 16.34
C THR A 85 -11.44 4.31 16.94
N GLN A 86 -11.06 5.43 17.55
CA GLN A 86 -9.76 5.54 18.21
C GLN A 86 -9.58 4.48 19.30
N MET A 87 -10.65 4.14 20.01
CA MET A 87 -10.65 3.11 21.04
C MET A 87 -10.37 1.72 20.45
N GLU A 88 -11.08 1.34 19.38
CA GLU A 88 -10.84 0.05 18.73
C GLU A 88 -9.43 0.00 18.08
N LEU A 89 -8.88 1.14 17.63
CA LEU A 89 -7.48 1.20 17.18
C LEU A 89 -6.49 0.96 18.33
N ASP A 90 -6.79 1.46 19.53
CA ASP A 90 -5.94 1.25 20.70
C ASP A 90 -5.98 -0.22 21.15
N GLU A 91 -7.15 -0.85 21.13
CA GLU A 91 -7.30 -2.30 21.36
C GLU A 91 -6.46 -3.13 20.37
N VAL A 92 -6.53 -2.81 19.06
CA VAL A 92 -5.74 -3.49 18.03
C VAL A 92 -4.23 -3.30 18.24
N ARG A 93 -3.79 -2.14 18.75
CA ARG A 93 -2.37 -1.89 19.06
C ARG A 93 -1.89 -2.78 20.19
N GLU A 94 -2.68 -2.93 21.24
CA GLU A 94 -2.36 -3.79 22.39
C GLU A 94 -2.34 -5.28 22.00
N GLU A 95 -3.32 -5.73 21.19
CA GLU A 95 -3.37 -7.09 20.65
C GLU A 95 -2.14 -7.40 19.80
N LEU A 96 -1.78 -6.50 18.88
CA LEU A 96 -0.59 -6.65 18.03
C LEU A 96 0.70 -6.69 18.87
N ALA A 97 0.82 -5.84 19.88
CA ALA A 97 1.99 -5.83 20.76
C ALA A 97 2.13 -7.15 21.53
N THR A 98 1.02 -7.68 22.05
CA THR A 98 0.99 -8.97 22.76
C THR A 98 1.42 -10.10 21.83
N HIS A 99 0.82 -10.18 20.65
CA HIS A 99 1.15 -11.21 19.66
C HIS A 99 2.63 -11.18 19.24
N VAL A 100 3.19 -9.99 19.05
CA VAL A 100 4.62 -9.83 18.70
C VAL A 100 5.52 -10.26 19.86
N LEU A 101 5.16 -9.94 21.11
CA LEU A 101 5.94 -10.35 22.28
C LEU A 101 5.91 -11.86 22.48
N GLU A 102 4.74 -12.49 22.37
CA GLU A 102 4.61 -13.96 22.41
C GLU A 102 5.48 -14.61 21.33
N TRP A 103 5.39 -14.15 20.07
CA TRP A 103 6.19 -14.69 18.98
C TRP A 103 7.72 -14.54 19.16
N LEU A 104 8.18 -13.49 19.85
CA LEU A 104 9.60 -13.23 20.05
C LEU A 104 10.20 -13.99 21.24
N PHE A 105 9.38 -14.37 22.23
CA PHE A 105 9.85 -14.93 23.49
C PHE A 105 9.35 -16.36 23.78
N ASP A 106 8.52 -16.93 22.91
CA ASP A 106 8.25 -18.38 22.81
C ASP A 106 9.25 -19.10 21.87
#